data_AF-A0AAU1S2J1-F1
#
_entry.id   AF-A0AAU1S2J1-F1
#
_cell.length_a   1.000
_cell.length_b   1.000
_cell.length_c   1.000
_cell.angle_alpha   90.00
_cell.angle_beta   90.00
_cell.angle_gamma   90.00
#
_symmetry.space_group_name_H-M   'P 1'
#
loop_
_entity.id
_entity.type
_entity.pdbx_description
1 polymer ?
#
loop_
_entity_poly.entity_id
_entity_poly.type
_entity_poly.pdbx_seq_one_letter_code
_entity_poly.pdbx_strand_id
1 'polypeptide(L)'
;MTTSIALNFELLTEKNAHDNLRLRLGRYRHTCDSYYLDIDDSPTASPDLKGNLARFLEQWRSQVDGLKGIGGTAYLPYDLSDECTGWLRVSSTDGCNADVQAGWSLVSGWSFMPSDYLVTAPEITDFDPEANARIECSLDDLSRCIATNAETFTAPRQ
;
A
#
# COMPACT_ATOMS: atom_id res chain seq x y z
N MET A 1 17.75 -16.51 -12.14
CA MET A 1 16.71 -17.11 -11.28
C MET A 1 16.14 -15.98 -10.43
N THR A 2 14.94 -15.49 -10.72
CA THR A 2 14.29 -14.37 -10.01
C THR A 2 13.48 -14.91 -8.83
N THR A 3 14.16 -15.29 -7.76
CA THR A 3 13.59 -15.35 -6.40
C THR A 3 13.76 -13.96 -5.79
N SER A 4 12.79 -13.31 -5.12
CA SER A 4 11.55 -13.77 -4.49
C SER A 4 10.65 -12.53 -4.34
N ILE A 5 9.34 -12.65 -4.56
CA ILE A 5 8.42 -11.52 -4.37
C ILE A 5 8.42 -11.10 -2.90
N ALA A 6 8.67 -9.81 -2.66
CA ALA A 6 8.57 -9.15 -1.37
C ALA A 6 7.75 -7.88 -1.57
N LEU A 7 6.42 -8.05 -1.52
CA LEU A 7 5.36 -7.10 -1.90
C LEU A 7 4.97 -7.11 -3.39
N ASN A 8 3.70 -7.30 -3.69
CA ASN A 8 3.11 -7.03 -5.00
C ASN A 8 1.67 -6.56 -4.80
N PHE A 9 1.27 -5.54 -5.55
CA PHE A 9 -0.08 -4.98 -5.54
C PHE A 9 -0.58 -4.94 -6.99
N GLU A 10 -1.65 -5.67 -7.28
CA GLU A 10 -2.14 -5.87 -8.65
C GLU A 10 -3.65 -5.61 -8.76
N LEU A 11 -4.07 -5.07 -9.90
CA LEU A 11 -5.48 -4.97 -10.30
C LEU A 11 -5.87 -6.23 -11.08
N LEU A 12 -6.79 -7.02 -10.52
CA LEU A 12 -7.26 -8.29 -11.08
C LEU A 12 -8.25 -8.09 -12.22
N THR A 13 -9.10 -7.07 -12.10
CA THR A 13 -10.16 -6.76 -13.07
C THR A 13 -10.60 -5.31 -12.94
N GLU A 14 -10.98 -4.67 -14.05
CA GLU A 14 -11.57 -3.32 -14.09
C GLU A 14 -13.11 -3.36 -14.13
N LYS A 15 -13.72 -4.55 -14.14
CA LYS A 15 -15.17 -4.72 -14.39
C LYS A 15 -16.06 -4.40 -13.19
N ASN A 16 -15.51 -4.43 -11.98
CA ASN A 16 -16.17 -4.08 -10.73
C ASN A 16 -15.12 -3.51 -9.78
N ALA A 17 -15.58 -2.86 -8.71
CA ALA A 17 -14.74 -2.27 -7.68
C ALA A 17 -14.56 -3.18 -6.45
N HIS A 18 -15.14 -4.39 -6.47
CA HIS A 18 -15.14 -5.34 -5.36
C HIS A 18 -14.25 -6.54 -5.67
N ASP A 19 -13.44 -6.97 -4.71
CA ASP A 19 -12.50 -8.09 -4.85
C ASP A 19 -11.58 -7.97 -6.07
N ASN A 20 -11.24 -6.74 -6.46
CA ASN A 20 -10.58 -6.45 -7.72
C ASN A 20 -9.12 -6.05 -7.56
N LEU A 21 -8.64 -5.82 -6.33
CA LEU A 21 -7.24 -5.61 -6.00
C LEU A 21 -6.69 -6.81 -5.24
N ARG A 22 -5.38 -7.06 -5.37
CA ARG A 22 -4.69 -8.05 -4.56
C ARG A 22 -3.37 -7.54 -4.04
N LEU A 23 -3.21 -7.64 -2.73
CA LEU A 23 -1.94 -7.53 -2.04
C LEU A 23 -1.32 -8.93 -1.88
N ARG A 24 -0.03 -9.05 -2.18
CA ARG A 24 0.80 -10.21 -1.82
C ARG A 24 2.02 -9.76 -1.04
N LEU A 25 2.17 -10.26 0.19
CA LEU A 25 3.32 -10.00 1.07
C LEU A 25 3.99 -11.33 1.43
N GLY A 26 5.06 -11.68 0.71
CA GLY A 26 5.66 -13.01 0.81
C GLY A 26 4.65 -14.12 0.47
N ARG A 27 4.26 -14.92 1.48
CA ARG A 27 3.23 -15.97 1.33
C ARG A 27 1.81 -15.47 1.60
N TYR A 28 1.67 -14.37 2.33
CA TYR A 28 0.37 -13.77 2.63
C TYR A 28 -0.23 -13.17 1.36
N ARG A 29 -1.54 -13.34 1.20
CA ARG A 29 -2.33 -12.79 0.09
C ARG A 29 -3.64 -12.29 0.64
N HIS A 30 -4.04 -11.11 0.19
CA HIS A 30 -5.30 -10.50 0.54
C HIS A 30 -5.93 -9.91 -0.71
N THR A 31 -7.21 -10.17 -0.93
CA THR A 31 -7.99 -9.54 -1.99
C THR A 31 -8.81 -8.43 -1.36
N CYS A 32 -8.86 -7.26 -2.00
CA CYS A 32 -9.52 -6.08 -1.47
C CYS A 32 -10.21 -5.28 -2.58
N ASP A 33 -10.96 -4.28 -2.14
CA ASP A 33 -11.79 -3.43 -2.99
C ASP A 33 -11.04 -2.18 -3.43
N SER A 34 -11.27 -1.77 -4.68
CA SER A 34 -10.81 -0.48 -5.19
C SER A 34 -11.84 0.63 -5.06
N TYR A 35 -12.99 0.37 -4.40
CA TYR A 35 -14.14 1.28 -4.39
C TYR A 35 -13.76 2.73 -4.03
N TYR A 36 -13.13 2.94 -2.87
CA TYR A 36 -12.73 4.28 -2.44
C TYR A 36 -11.62 4.91 -3.30
N LEU A 37 -10.82 4.11 -4.00
CA LEU A 37 -9.85 4.60 -4.98
C LEU A 37 -10.53 5.05 -6.29
N ASP A 38 -11.68 4.46 -6.64
CA ASP A 38 -12.42 4.78 -7.87
C ASP A 38 -13.30 6.03 -7.70
N ILE A 39 -13.76 6.29 -6.48
CA ILE A 39 -14.59 7.47 -6.14
C ILE A 39 -13.82 8.63 -5.50
N ASP A 40 -12.49 8.53 -5.41
CA ASP A 40 -11.64 9.58 -4.84
C ASP A 40 -11.75 10.87 -5.66
N ASP A 41 -12.28 11.93 -5.02
CA ASP A 41 -12.51 13.24 -5.63
C ASP A 41 -11.56 14.32 -5.09
N SER A 42 -10.48 13.91 -4.41
CA SER A 42 -9.51 14.86 -3.87
C SER A 42 -8.83 15.67 -4.99
N PRO A 43 -8.31 16.87 -4.71
CA PRO A 43 -7.64 17.72 -5.71
C PRO A 43 -6.45 17.07 -6.41
N THR A 44 -5.94 15.98 -5.84
CA THR A 44 -4.77 15.27 -6.34
C THR A 44 -5.10 13.93 -6.98
N ALA A 45 -6.38 13.55 -6.99
CA ALA A 45 -6.86 12.34 -7.66
C ALA A 45 -6.66 12.44 -9.18
N SER A 46 -6.43 11.28 -9.79
CA SER A 46 -6.46 11.04 -11.22
C SER A 46 -7.91 10.88 -11.71
N PRO A 47 -8.22 11.22 -12.98
CA PRO A 47 -9.53 10.96 -13.58
C PRO A 47 -9.90 9.47 -13.73
N ASP A 48 -8.97 8.55 -13.49
CA ASP A 48 -9.18 7.11 -13.63
C ASP A 48 -8.50 6.32 -12.51
N LEU A 49 -9.08 5.15 -12.20
CA LEU A 49 -8.64 4.25 -11.14
C LEU A 49 -7.14 3.91 -11.23
N LYS A 50 -6.59 3.71 -12.43
CA LYS A 50 -5.18 3.33 -12.55
C LYS A 50 -4.26 4.47 -12.17
N GLY A 51 -4.58 5.70 -12.57
CA GLY A 51 -3.82 6.85 -12.10
C GLY A 51 -3.95 7.04 -10.58
N ASN A 52 -5.11 6.76 -9.98
CA ASN A 52 -5.26 6.76 -8.52
C ASN A 52 -4.39 5.67 -7.86
N LEU A 53 -4.36 4.45 -8.41
CA LEU A 53 -3.49 3.37 -7.93
C LEU A 53 -2.00 3.70 -8.07
N ALA A 54 -1.59 4.31 -9.19
CA ALA A 54 -0.21 4.75 -9.39
C ALA A 54 0.18 5.80 -8.33
N ARG A 55 -0.64 6.82 -8.15
CA ARG A 55 -0.46 7.86 -7.12
C ARG A 55 -0.43 7.27 -5.71
N PHE A 56 -1.31 6.31 -5.43
CA PHE A 56 -1.37 5.63 -4.14
C PHE A 56 -0.04 4.94 -3.81
N LEU A 57 0.55 4.24 -4.78
CA LEU A 57 1.86 3.61 -4.62
C LEU A 57 3.03 4.61 -4.61
N GLU A 58 2.92 5.76 -5.27
CA GLU A 58 3.91 6.83 -5.14
C GLU A 58 3.96 7.38 -3.71
N GLN A 59 2.81 7.57 -3.07
CA GLN A 59 2.73 7.95 -1.66
C GLN A 59 3.36 6.87 -0.76
N TRP A 60 3.10 5.58 -1.03
CA TRP A 60 3.75 4.49 -0.30
C TRP A 60 5.27 4.56 -0.41
N ARG A 61 5.77 4.75 -1.63
CA ARG A 61 7.21 4.86 -1.89
C ARG A 61 7.81 6.05 -1.16
N SER A 62 7.15 7.21 -1.19
CA SER A 62 7.62 8.40 -0.47
C SER A 62 7.76 8.15 1.02
N GLN A 63 6.84 7.41 1.63
CA GLN A 63 6.90 7.03 3.05
C GLN A 63 8.08 6.07 3.33
N VAL A 64 8.28 5.06 2.48
CA VAL A 64 9.40 4.11 2.61
C VAL A 64 10.75 4.79 2.39
N ASP A 65 10.86 5.67 1.39
CA ASP A 65 12.08 6.45 1.12
C ASP A 65 12.40 7.40 2.29
N GLY A 66 11.37 7.92 2.98
CA GLY A 66 11.52 8.73 4.18
C GLY A 66 12.17 8.01 5.36
N LEU A 67 12.11 6.68 5.43
CA LEU A 67 12.75 5.90 6.51
C LEU A 67 14.26 5.70 6.30
N LYS A 68 14.78 5.96 5.09
CA LYS A 68 16.17 5.64 4.73
C LYS A 68 17.15 6.50 5.51
N GLY A 69 18.18 5.87 6.07
CA GLY A 69 19.24 6.51 6.84
C GLY A 69 18.85 7.00 8.24
N ILE A 70 17.56 7.06 8.57
CA ILE A 70 17.06 7.52 9.88
C ILE A 70 16.30 6.44 10.66
N GLY A 71 15.67 5.49 9.98
CA GLY A 71 14.74 4.53 10.58
C GLY A 71 13.37 5.16 10.90
N GLY A 72 12.57 4.45 11.69
CA GLY A 72 11.22 4.87 12.08
C GLY A 72 10.15 3.85 11.67
N THR A 73 8.92 4.34 11.51
CA THR A 73 7.78 3.54 11.08
C THR A 73 6.92 4.33 10.11
N ALA A 74 6.45 3.65 9.06
CA ALA A 74 5.46 4.14 8.11
C ALA A 74 4.28 3.17 8.02
N TYR A 75 3.11 3.71 7.71
CA TYR A 75 1.90 2.91 7.48
C TYR A 75 1.40 3.12 6.05
N LEU A 76 1.15 2.01 5.34
CA LEU A 76 0.75 2.01 3.94
C LEU A 76 -0.61 1.30 3.80
N PRO A 77 -1.71 2.01 3.51
CA PRO A 77 -3.05 1.41 3.47
C PRO A 77 -3.18 0.57 2.21
N TYR A 78 -3.81 -0.60 2.26
CA TYR A 78 -4.04 -1.46 1.08
C TYR A 78 -5.47 -1.98 0.94
N ASP A 79 -6.27 -1.94 2.00
CA ASP A 79 -7.68 -2.31 2.01
C ASP A 79 -8.47 -1.20 2.71
N LEU A 80 -9.47 -0.68 2.01
CA LEU A 80 -10.26 0.47 2.43
C LEU A 80 -11.70 0.00 2.63
N SER A 81 -12.00 -0.61 3.78
CA SER A 81 -13.35 -1.06 4.09
C SER A 81 -14.09 -0.03 4.96
N ASP A 82 -15.42 -0.04 4.94
CA ASP A 82 -16.25 0.98 5.61
C ASP A 82 -15.95 1.10 7.12
N GLU A 83 -15.70 -0.02 7.79
CA GLU A 83 -15.58 -0.11 9.26
C GLU A 83 -14.14 -0.27 9.76
N CYS A 84 -13.21 -0.66 8.89
CA CYS A 84 -11.79 -0.82 9.21
C CYS A 84 -10.94 -0.74 7.94
N THR A 85 -9.64 -0.55 8.10
CA THR A 85 -8.70 -0.50 6.97
C THR A 85 -7.51 -1.42 7.19
N GLY A 86 -7.07 -2.05 6.11
CA GLY A 86 -5.87 -2.89 6.08
C GLY A 86 -4.64 -2.03 5.80
N TRP A 87 -3.58 -2.21 6.58
CA TRP A 87 -2.33 -1.46 6.48
C TRP A 87 -1.10 -2.37 6.50
N LEU A 88 -0.08 -1.97 5.75
CA LEU A 88 1.28 -2.44 5.94
C LEU A 88 1.97 -1.51 6.93
N ARG A 89 2.42 -2.04 8.07
CA ARG A 89 3.39 -1.39 8.94
C ARG A 89 4.79 -1.70 8.43
N VAL A 90 5.52 -0.67 8.02
CA VAL A 90 6.93 -0.75 7.65
C VAL A 90 7.75 -0.15 8.78
N SER A 91 8.57 -0.96 9.45
CA SER A 91 9.43 -0.50 10.55
C SER A 91 10.90 -0.72 10.21
N SER A 92 11.74 0.27 10.49
CA SER A 92 13.19 0.17 10.32
C SER A 92 13.90 0.77 11.51
N THR A 93 14.79 0.02 12.15
CA THR A 93 15.56 0.54 13.29
C THR A 93 16.89 1.19 12.87
N ASP A 94 17.42 0.80 11.72
CA ASP A 94 18.75 1.18 11.22
C ASP A 94 18.69 2.06 9.96
N GLY A 95 17.49 2.33 9.44
CA GLY A 95 17.30 3.07 8.20
C GLY A 95 17.82 2.33 6.96
N CYS A 96 18.05 1.02 7.04
CA CYS A 96 18.54 0.18 5.95
C CYS A 96 17.61 -1.01 5.70
N ASN A 97 17.31 -1.75 6.77
CA ASN A 97 16.49 -2.95 6.74
C ASN A 97 15.08 -2.64 7.23
N ALA A 98 14.09 -3.25 6.59
CA ALA A 98 12.68 -3.07 6.87
C ALA A 98 12.05 -4.38 7.33
N ASP A 99 11.31 -4.29 8.41
CA ASP A 99 10.24 -5.22 8.72
C ASP A 99 8.93 -4.73 8.11
N VAL A 100 8.26 -5.56 7.32
CA VAL A 100 6.97 -5.23 6.72
C VAL A 100 5.94 -6.23 7.20
N GLN A 101 4.89 -5.73 7.85
CA GLN A 101 3.82 -6.55 8.42
C GLN A 101 2.45 -6.03 8.00
N ALA A 102 1.58 -6.90 7.50
CA ALA A 102 0.18 -6.56 7.28
C ALA A 102 -0.61 -6.63 8.59
N GLY A 103 -1.67 -5.83 8.69
CA GLY A 103 -2.56 -5.77 9.84
C GLY A 103 -3.72 -4.81 9.59
N TRP A 104 -4.50 -4.58 10.62
CA TRP A 104 -5.74 -3.81 10.57
C TRP A 104 -5.70 -2.59 11.50
N SER A 105 -6.47 -1.57 11.18
CA SER A 105 -6.78 -0.43 12.04
C SER A 105 -8.28 -0.15 11.98
N LEU A 106 -8.85 0.39 13.06
CA LEU A 106 -10.25 0.81 13.14
C LEU A 106 -10.51 2.14 12.41
N VAL A 107 -9.51 2.72 11.76
CA VAL A 107 -9.72 3.82 10.82
C VAL A 107 -10.63 3.33 9.69
N SER A 108 -11.72 4.05 9.46
CA SER A 108 -12.69 3.74 8.41
C SER A 108 -12.22 4.19 7.03
N GLY A 109 -12.48 3.41 5.98
CA GLY A 109 -12.08 3.74 4.60
C GLY A 109 -12.73 5.03 4.08
N TRP A 110 -13.92 5.39 4.55
CA TRP A 110 -14.58 6.65 4.18
C TRP A 110 -14.05 7.88 4.95
N SER A 111 -13.23 7.69 5.99
CA SER A 111 -12.76 8.81 6.81
C SER A 111 -11.56 9.54 6.21
N PHE A 112 -10.99 9.06 5.11
CA PHE A 112 -9.88 9.70 4.42
C PHE A 112 -9.90 9.44 2.91
N MET A 113 -9.22 10.31 2.16
CA MET A 113 -9.09 10.16 0.70
C MET A 113 -7.81 9.38 0.38
N PRO A 114 -7.87 8.28 -0.38
CA PRO A 114 -6.69 7.46 -0.68
C PRO A 114 -5.55 8.22 -1.36
N SER A 115 -5.86 9.18 -2.20
CA SER A 115 -4.90 10.03 -2.92
C SER A 115 -4.18 11.05 -2.03
N ASP A 116 -4.56 11.16 -0.75
CA ASP A 116 -3.92 12.00 0.27
C ASP A 116 -3.96 11.35 1.67
N TYR A 117 -3.71 10.04 1.75
CA TYR A 117 -3.78 9.31 3.02
C TYR A 117 -2.66 9.70 4.01
N LEU A 118 -1.65 10.46 3.56
CA LEU A 118 -0.48 10.84 4.35
C LEU A 118 -0.84 11.65 5.61
N VAL A 119 -1.99 12.32 5.61
CA VAL A 119 -2.52 13.02 6.79
C VAL A 119 -3.02 12.02 7.85
N THR A 120 -3.59 10.90 7.42
CA THR A 120 -4.21 9.88 8.28
C THR A 120 -3.21 8.85 8.80
N ALA A 121 -2.20 8.47 7.99
CA ALA A 121 -1.23 7.44 8.38
C ALA A 121 -0.54 7.67 9.75
N PRO A 122 -0.17 8.90 10.14
CA PRO A 122 0.42 9.16 11.47
C PRO A 122 -0.56 8.96 12.65
N GLU A 123 -1.87 8.91 12.40
CA GLU A 123 -2.90 8.79 13.44
C GLU A 123 -3.17 7.33 13.85
N ILE A 124 -2.60 6.36 13.14
CA ILE A 124 -2.75 4.94 13.45
C ILE A 124 -2.05 4.61 14.77
N THR A 125 -2.87 4.29 15.77
CA THR A 125 -2.43 3.96 17.13
C THR A 125 -2.90 2.58 17.59
N ASP A 126 -3.76 1.94 16.80
CA ASP A 126 -4.50 0.72 17.11
C ASP A 126 -4.17 -0.44 16.15
N PHE A 127 -3.02 -0.37 15.49
CA PHE A 127 -2.59 -1.38 14.52
C PHE A 127 -2.58 -2.80 15.12
N ASP A 128 -3.44 -3.66 14.59
CA ASP A 128 -3.56 -5.07 14.96
C ASP A 128 -2.89 -5.97 13.90
N PRO A 129 -1.73 -6.58 14.19
CA PRO A 129 -0.96 -7.33 13.21
C PRO A 129 -1.63 -8.65 12.79
N GLU A 130 -1.64 -8.91 11.49
CA GLU A 130 -2.07 -10.20 10.95
C GLU A 130 -0.99 -11.26 11.16
N ALA A 131 -1.39 -12.43 11.65
CA ALA A 131 -0.46 -13.50 11.99
C ALA A 131 0.20 -14.08 10.73
N ASN A 132 1.53 -14.22 10.75
CA ASN A 132 2.33 -14.74 9.63
C ASN A 132 2.27 -13.90 8.33
N ALA A 133 1.75 -12.68 8.37
CA ALA A 133 1.74 -11.74 7.26
C ALA A 133 2.92 -10.76 7.35
N ARG A 134 4.14 -11.30 7.40
CA ARG A 134 5.37 -10.53 7.65
C ARG A 134 6.50 -10.95 6.71
N ILE A 135 7.31 -9.98 6.28
CA ILE A 135 8.57 -10.20 5.56
C ILE A 135 9.64 -9.25 6.07
N GLU A 136 10.91 -9.63 5.86
CA GLU A 136 12.07 -8.77 6.07
C GLU A 136 12.75 -8.51 4.72
N CYS A 137 13.13 -7.25 4.46
CA CYS A 137 13.78 -6.85 3.20
C CYS A 137 14.61 -5.57 3.40
N SER A 138 15.34 -5.13 2.38
CA SER A 138 15.97 -3.80 2.42
C SER A 138 14.95 -2.71 2.03
N LEU A 139 15.10 -1.51 2.59
CA LEU A 139 14.28 -0.34 2.18
C LEU A 139 14.47 0.00 0.70
N ASP A 140 15.64 -0.25 0.13
CA ASP A 140 15.91 -0.04 -1.29
C ASP A 140 15.16 -1.03 -2.18
N ASP A 141 15.12 -2.31 -1.81
CA ASP A 141 14.37 -3.32 -2.54
C ASP A 141 12.87 -3.09 -2.42
N LEU A 142 12.38 -2.72 -1.23
CA LEU A 142 10.98 -2.38 -1.00
C LEU A 142 10.55 -1.17 -1.85
N SER A 143 11.31 -0.07 -1.79
CA SER A 143 11.05 1.13 -2.59
C SER A 143 11.06 0.84 -4.09
N ARG A 144 12.02 0.04 -4.57
CA ARG A 144 12.07 -0.40 -5.98
C ARG A 144 10.86 -1.26 -6.35
N CYS A 145 10.44 -2.17 -5.49
CA CYS A 145 9.29 -3.02 -5.75
C CYS A 145 7.98 -2.23 -5.80
N ILE A 146 7.80 -1.23 -4.94
CA ILE A 146 6.66 -0.32 -4.97
C ILE A 146 6.66 0.49 -6.27
N ALA A 147 7.82 1.02 -6.69
CA ALA A 147 7.95 1.72 -7.96
C ALA A 147 7.56 0.83 -9.16
N THR A 148 8.05 -0.42 -9.20
CA THR A 148 7.69 -1.38 -10.25
C THR A 148 6.19 -1.68 -10.25
N ASN A 149 5.54 -1.82 -9.09
CA ASN A 149 4.08 -1.99 -9.03
C ASN A 149 3.36 -0.76 -9.60
N ALA A 150 3.81 0.46 -9.27
CA ALA A 150 3.20 1.71 -9.76
C ALA A 150 3.27 1.81 -11.30
N GLU A 151 4.40 1.41 -11.90
CA GLU A 151 4.59 1.38 -13.35
C GLU A 151 3.57 0.48 -14.08
N THR A 152 3.06 -0.57 -13.42
CA THR A 152 2.04 -1.44 -14.03
C THR A 152 0.70 -0.73 -14.25
N PHE A 153 0.46 0.38 -13.55
CA PHE A 153 -0.75 1.18 -13.68
C PHE A 153 -0.58 2.39 -14.62
N THR A 154 0.65 2.82 -14.90
CA THR A 154 0.93 3.95 -15.80
C THR A 154 1.21 3.54 -17.24
N ALA A 155 1.54 2.28 -17.49
CA ALA A 155 1.83 1.80 -18.85
C ALA A 155 0.56 1.77 -19.74
N PRO A 156 0.59 2.39 -20.94
CA PRO A 156 -0.48 2.20 -21.91
C PRO A 156 -0.52 0.74 -22.36
N ARG A 157 -1.74 0.16 -22.47
CA ARG A 157 -1.90 -1.20 -23.03
C ARG A 157 -1.24 -1.26 -24.41
N GLN A 158 -0.37 -2.24 -24.63
CA GLN A 158 0.03 -2.68 -25.98
C GLN A 158 -1.15 -3.32 -26.70
#